data_AF-A0A4Z0P6N3-F1
#
_entry.id   AF-A0A4Z0P6N3-F1
#
_cell.length_a   1.000
_cell.length_b   1.000
_cell.length_c   1.000
_cell.angle_alpha   90.00
_cell.angle_beta   90.00
_cell.angle_gamma   90.00
#
_symmetry.space_group_name_H-M   'P 1'
#
loop_
_entity.id
_entity.type
_entity.pdbx_description
1 polymer ?
#
loop_
_entity_poly.entity_id
_entity_poly.type
_entity_poly.pdbx_seq_one_letter_code
_entity_poly.pdbx_strand_id
1 'polypeptide(L)'
;MHSYPPYAITHIHLDKAPQLPALVCQNQGNYLVFWWKNVALGHSFIEAGEVIDLSQWPSVVTKAIAAAVENYIDKAQVDAVPWQTWLADIDTAQWSNWLGALLKPWAPEFIPTKAPVSVIICTRNRASSLKMCIEALHRMTCQPTEIIVVDNAPSDDSTKKVAESFPDVRYIMEPSVGLSYARNAGIHNANSGIVAFTDDDVLVHPEWVYRVWETFLDPSVFAMTGLIIAAELDTEAQQIFEKHWSFNRGYLDIAYDRAYFKRVESAGPPVWEIGAGANTAFRKEVFNKVGLFDERLGPGAAGCNDDSEMWFRILVGGYTIQYNPRAVVYHTHRREIKDLKRQIYTYMSGFTTAALIQYKHHPRSGYIKQIYWYLPKYYASLVRAGFPHFTFRSRTLWVELKGIVSGLTYYFKHRNQPSQSLNR
;
A
#
# COMPACT_ATOMS: atom_id res chain seq x y z
N MET A 1 32.01 -10.74 1.79
CA MET A 1 30.68 -11.01 1.24
C MET A 1 29.68 -10.19 2.03
N HIS A 2 28.87 -9.35 1.37
CA HIS A 2 27.73 -8.74 2.04
C HIS A 2 26.81 -9.85 2.53
N SER A 3 26.41 -9.81 3.81
CA SER A 3 25.50 -10.83 4.37
C SER A 3 24.11 -10.82 3.70
N TYR A 4 23.80 -9.78 2.93
CA TYR A 4 22.51 -9.56 2.25
C TYR A 4 22.79 -8.91 0.88
N PRO A 5 22.91 -9.69 -0.20
CA PRO A 5 23.11 -9.14 -1.55
C PRO A 5 21.87 -8.35 -2.02
N PRO A 6 22.04 -7.30 -2.86
CA PRO A 6 20.92 -6.51 -3.38
C PRO A 6 19.99 -7.34 -4.28
N TYR A 7 18.77 -6.86 -4.53
CA TYR A 7 17.90 -7.42 -5.57
C TYR A 7 17.82 -6.52 -6.80
N ALA A 8 17.97 -7.11 -7.99
CA ALA A 8 17.54 -6.47 -9.23
C ALA A 8 16.02 -6.60 -9.35
N ILE A 9 15.31 -5.49 -9.48
CA ILE A 9 13.87 -5.50 -9.77
C ILE A 9 13.67 -5.57 -11.28
N THR A 10 12.99 -6.61 -11.77
CA THR A 10 12.73 -6.82 -13.19
C THR A 10 11.24 -6.90 -13.45
N HIS A 11 10.73 -6.02 -14.31
CA HIS A 11 9.34 -6.03 -14.76
C HIS A 11 9.21 -6.87 -16.03
N ILE A 12 8.50 -7.99 -15.95
CA ILE A 12 8.32 -8.95 -17.03
C ILE A 12 6.93 -8.77 -17.63
N HIS A 13 6.89 -8.32 -18.88
CA HIS A 13 5.65 -8.17 -19.65
C HIS A 13 5.38 -9.44 -20.46
N LEU A 14 4.50 -10.28 -19.93
CA LEU A 14 4.18 -11.59 -20.49
C LEU A 14 3.48 -11.52 -21.86
N ASP A 15 2.86 -10.38 -22.19
CA ASP A 15 2.29 -10.10 -23.51
C ASP A 15 3.35 -9.89 -24.60
N LYS A 16 4.60 -9.58 -24.23
CA LYS A 16 5.71 -9.33 -25.16
C LYS A 16 6.70 -10.48 -25.21
N ALA A 17 7.08 -11.00 -24.04
CA ALA A 17 8.09 -12.05 -23.92
C ALA A 17 7.85 -12.87 -22.64
N PRO A 18 7.13 -14.01 -22.73
CA PRO A 18 6.94 -14.91 -21.58
C PRO A 18 8.19 -15.77 -21.29
N GLN A 19 9.31 -15.53 -21.97
CA GLN A 19 10.54 -16.32 -21.84
C GLN A 19 11.38 -15.90 -20.63
N LEU A 20 12.26 -16.78 -20.16
CA LEU A 20 13.18 -16.52 -19.04
C LEU A 20 14.10 -15.33 -19.39
N PRO A 21 14.08 -14.23 -18.62
CA PRO A 21 14.99 -13.11 -18.85
C PRO A 21 16.42 -13.47 -18.44
N ALA A 22 17.40 -12.66 -18.86
CA ALA A 22 18.76 -12.76 -18.34
C ALA A 22 18.77 -12.38 -16.85
N LEU A 23 19.00 -13.37 -15.98
CA LEU A 23 19.06 -13.17 -14.53
C LEU A 23 20.51 -13.02 -14.06
N VAL A 24 20.75 -12.10 -13.13
CA VAL A 24 22.04 -11.99 -12.44
C VAL A 24 21.92 -12.74 -11.12
N CYS A 25 22.57 -13.90 -11.01
CA CYS A 25 22.40 -14.78 -9.84
C CYS A 25 23.61 -14.85 -8.92
N GLN A 26 24.86 -14.61 -9.37
CA GLN A 26 26.04 -14.96 -8.56
C GLN A 26 26.24 -14.11 -7.29
N ASN A 27 25.79 -12.85 -7.27
CA ASN A 27 25.96 -11.95 -6.11
C ASN A 27 24.77 -10.98 -5.94
N GLN A 28 23.62 -11.31 -6.53
CA GLN A 28 22.43 -10.48 -6.57
C GLN A 28 21.20 -11.40 -6.60
N GLY A 29 20.15 -11.04 -5.87
CA GLY A 29 18.83 -11.67 -6.02
C GLY A 29 18.03 -11.02 -7.14
N ASN A 30 16.94 -11.62 -7.57
CA ASN A 30 16.04 -11.03 -8.57
C ASN A 30 14.62 -10.95 -7.99
N TYR A 31 14.06 -9.74 -7.97
CA TYR A 31 12.65 -9.50 -7.66
C TYR A 31 11.90 -9.31 -8.96
N LEU A 32 11.20 -10.36 -9.39
CA LEU A 32 10.48 -10.39 -10.67
C LEU A 32 9.04 -9.96 -10.43
N VAL A 33 8.56 -8.98 -11.17
CA VAL A 33 7.14 -8.58 -11.17
C VAL A 33 6.56 -8.91 -12.53
N PHE A 34 5.48 -9.68 -12.55
CA PHE A 34 4.83 -10.17 -13.77
C PHE A 34 3.65 -9.29 -14.14
N TRP A 35 3.61 -8.92 -15.41
CA TRP A 35 2.61 -8.04 -15.99
C TRP A 35 1.99 -8.67 -17.23
N TRP A 36 0.72 -8.39 -17.42
CA TRP A 36 0.07 -8.48 -18.73
C TRP A 36 -0.31 -7.07 -19.17
N LYS A 37 0.44 -6.50 -20.13
CA LYS A 37 0.35 -5.08 -20.48
C LYS A 37 0.52 -4.21 -19.23
N ASN A 38 -0.55 -3.55 -18.79
CA ASN A 38 -0.59 -2.64 -17.64
C ASN A 38 -1.25 -3.26 -16.39
N VAL A 39 -1.54 -4.56 -16.40
CA VAL A 39 -2.11 -5.30 -15.26
C VAL A 39 -1.02 -6.13 -14.60
N ALA A 40 -0.67 -5.82 -13.36
CA ALA A 40 0.23 -6.64 -12.57
C ALA A 40 -0.50 -7.93 -12.12
N LEU A 41 0.16 -9.08 -12.28
CA LEU A 41 -0.43 -10.40 -12.01
C LEU A 41 0.25 -11.15 -10.88
N GLY A 42 1.51 -10.82 -10.56
CA GLY A 42 2.26 -11.58 -9.57
C GLY A 42 3.66 -11.06 -9.35
N HIS A 43 4.35 -11.61 -8.34
CA HIS A 43 5.79 -11.46 -8.19
C HIS A 43 6.45 -12.75 -7.74
N SER A 44 7.78 -12.81 -7.90
CA SER A 44 8.63 -13.85 -7.33
C SER A 44 9.96 -13.28 -6.89
N PHE A 45 10.50 -13.82 -5.79
CA PHE A 45 11.89 -13.62 -5.40
C PHE A 45 12.71 -14.83 -5.87
N ILE A 46 13.84 -14.56 -6.50
CA ILE A 46 14.89 -15.54 -6.78
C ILE A 46 16.10 -15.12 -5.95
N GLU A 47 16.58 -16.01 -5.10
CA GLU A 47 17.63 -15.68 -4.14
C GLU A 47 19.01 -15.62 -4.83
N ALA A 48 19.94 -14.85 -4.25
CA ALA A 48 21.30 -14.83 -4.77
C ALA A 48 21.94 -16.22 -4.66
N GLY A 49 22.54 -16.68 -5.75
CA GLY A 49 23.10 -18.01 -5.93
C GLY A 49 22.10 -19.05 -6.46
N GLU A 50 20.80 -18.73 -6.48
CA GLU A 50 19.78 -19.60 -7.07
C GLU A 50 19.86 -19.55 -8.60
N VAL A 51 19.94 -20.71 -9.23
CA VAL A 51 19.98 -20.85 -10.68
C VAL A 51 18.61 -21.36 -11.14
N ILE A 52 17.93 -20.57 -11.96
CA ILE A 52 16.69 -20.96 -12.63
C ILE A 52 17.01 -21.25 -14.09
N ASP A 53 16.69 -22.45 -14.55
CA ASP A 53 16.81 -22.84 -15.95
C ASP A 53 15.46 -22.77 -16.70
N LEU A 54 15.51 -23.02 -18.01
CA LEU A 54 14.32 -23.00 -18.87
C LEU A 54 13.25 -24.02 -18.47
N SER A 55 13.63 -25.14 -17.83
CA SER A 55 12.69 -26.17 -17.40
C SER A 55 11.91 -25.75 -16.14
N GLN A 56 12.53 -24.96 -15.27
CA GLN A 56 11.91 -24.46 -14.04
C GLN A 56 11.07 -23.19 -14.28
N TRP A 57 11.40 -22.42 -15.32
CA TRP A 57 10.79 -21.12 -15.60
C TRP A 57 9.25 -21.14 -15.65
N PRO A 58 8.58 -22.08 -16.36
CA PRO A 58 7.12 -22.14 -16.38
C PRO A 58 6.49 -22.28 -14.98
N SER A 59 7.14 -23.03 -14.08
CA SER A 59 6.68 -23.22 -12.70
C SER A 59 6.80 -21.93 -11.88
N VAL A 60 7.90 -21.18 -12.06
CA VAL A 60 8.10 -19.88 -11.41
C VAL A 60 7.00 -18.90 -11.83
N VAL A 61 6.74 -18.78 -13.14
CA VAL A 61 5.69 -17.91 -13.67
C VAL A 61 4.32 -18.34 -13.14
N THR A 62 3.99 -19.62 -13.27
CA THR A 62 2.69 -20.17 -12.85
C THR A 62 2.43 -19.90 -11.37
N LYS A 63 3.38 -20.22 -10.49
CA LYS A 63 3.24 -19.99 -9.05
C LYS A 63 3.06 -18.51 -8.72
N ALA A 64 3.73 -17.62 -9.44
CA ALA A 64 3.66 -16.19 -9.19
C ALA A 64 2.30 -15.59 -9.57
N ILE A 65 1.69 -16.04 -10.68
CA ILE A 65 0.48 -15.40 -11.24
C ILE A 65 -0.83 -16.18 -10.99
N ALA A 66 -0.76 -17.44 -10.56
CA ALA A 66 -1.93 -18.33 -10.50
C ALA A 66 -3.11 -17.71 -9.75
N ALA A 67 -2.88 -17.18 -8.54
CA ALA A 67 -3.94 -16.61 -7.72
C ALA A 67 -4.64 -15.40 -8.38
N ALA A 68 -3.91 -14.59 -9.15
CA ALA A 68 -4.50 -13.48 -9.89
C ALA A 68 -5.29 -13.97 -11.11
N VAL A 69 -4.71 -14.91 -11.88
CA VAL A 69 -5.35 -15.48 -13.07
C VAL A 69 -6.64 -16.21 -12.70
N GLU A 70 -6.62 -17.04 -11.64
CA GLU A 70 -7.81 -17.71 -11.10
C GLU A 70 -8.88 -16.70 -10.65
N ASN A 71 -8.48 -15.61 -9.99
CA ASN A 71 -9.41 -14.55 -9.61
C ASN A 71 -10.08 -13.88 -10.84
N TYR A 72 -9.34 -13.68 -11.93
CA TYR A 72 -9.91 -13.13 -13.16
C TYR A 72 -10.82 -14.13 -13.89
N ILE A 73 -10.51 -15.43 -13.87
CA ILE A 73 -11.39 -16.50 -14.38
C ILE A 73 -12.74 -16.45 -13.65
N ASP A 74 -12.71 -16.44 -12.31
CA ASP A 74 -13.91 -16.38 -11.47
C ASP A 74 -14.74 -15.13 -11.76
N LYS A 75 -14.10 -13.96 -11.88
CA LYS A 75 -14.79 -12.68 -12.16
C LYS A 75 -15.36 -12.61 -13.57
N ALA A 76 -14.66 -13.18 -14.56
CA ALA A 76 -15.13 -13.24 -15.93
C ALA A 76 -16.24 -14.29 -16.12
N GLN A 77 -16.46 -15.17 -15.13
CA GLN A 77 -17.41 -16.28 -15.19
C GLN A 77 -17.18 -17.18 -16.42
N VAL A 78 -15.90 -17.43 -16.73
CA VAL A 78 -15.49 -18.34 -17.79
C VAL A 78 -15.02 -19.67 -17.21
N ASP A 79 -15.14 -20.74 -17.98
CA ASP A 79 -14.70 -22.06 -17.54
C ASP A 79 -13.19 -22.08 -17.31
N ALA A 80 -12.77 -22.72 -16.21
CA ALA A 80 -11.36 -22.95 -15.93
C ALA A 80 -10.77 -23.91 -16.98
N VAL A 81 -9.71 -23.45 -17.63
CA VAL A 81 -8.91 -24.25 -18.57
C VAL A 81 -7.56 -24.58 -17.93
N PRO A 82 -6.87 -25.66 -18.32
CA PRO A 82 -5.56 -26.03 -17.79
C PRO A 82 -4.44 -25.14 -18.37
N TRP A 83 -4.57 -23.82 -18.25
CA TRP A 83 -3.67 -22.85 -18.88
C TRP A 83 -2.19 -23.00 -18.45
N GLN A 84 -1.94 -23.63 -17.31
CA GLN A 84 -0.60 -23.92 -16.81
C GLN A 84 0.17 -24.88 -17.72
N THR A 85 -0.52 -25.81 -18.40
CA THR A 85 0.13 -26.77 -19.30
C THR A 85 0.65 -26.08 -20.56
N TRP A 86 -0.03 -25.04 -21.05
CA TRP A 86 0.42 -24.28 -22.22
C TRP A 86 1.74 -23.53 -21.99
N LEU A 87 1.99 -23.06 -20.75
CA LEU A 87 3.29 -22.49 -20.38
C LEU A 87 4.39 -23.55 -20.31
N ALA A 88 4.06 -24.76 -19.84
CA ALA A 88 5.00 -25.88 -19.73
C ALA A 88 5.39 -26.45 -21.11
N ASP A 89 4.43 -26.54 -22.03
CA ASP A 89 4.62 -27.06 -23.39
C ASP A 89 5.10 -25.98 -24.38
N ILE A 90 5.29 -24.74 -23.91
CA ILE A 90 5.76 -23.57 -24.70
C ILE A 90 4.75 -23.20 -25.82
N ASP A 91 3.46 -23.52 -25.67
CA ASP A 91 2.39 -23.00 -26.54
C ASP A 91 2.03 -21.55 -26.17
N THR A 92 3.00 -20.66 -26.40
CA THR A 92 2.91 -19.24 -26.07
C THR A 92 1.81 -18.53 -26.83
N ALA A 93 1.44 -19.01 -28.03
CA ALA A 93 0.40 -18.41 -28.84
C ALA A 93 -0.99 -18.70 -28.27
N GLN A 94 -1.29 -19.96 -27.94
CA GLN A 94 -2.55 -20.33 -27.31
C GLN A 94 -2.71 -19.63 -25.95
N TRP A 95 -1.65 -19.65 -25.14
CA TRP A 95 -1.63 -19.00 -23.84
C TRP A 95 -1.86 -17.48 -23.93
N SER A 96 -1.14 -16.80 -24.83
CA SER A 96 -1.25 -15.35 -25.02
C SER A 96 -2.63 -14.93 -25.51
N ASN A 97 -3.20 -15.66 -26.48
CA ASN A 97 -4.54 -15.39 -26.98
C ASN A 97 -5.60 -15.56 -25.88
N TRP A 98 -5.51 -16.63 -25.09
CA TRP A 98 -6.44 -16.89 -24.01
C TRP A 98 -6.33 -15.85 -22.89
N LEU A 99 -5.12 -15.57 -22.37
CA LEU A 99 -4.94 -14.59 -21.30
C LEU A 99 -5.31 -13.18 -21.77
N GLY A 100 -5.03 -12.86 -23.03
CA GLY A 100 -5.46 -11.62 -23.66
C GLY A 100 -6.97 -11.46 -23.72
N ALA A 101 -7.70 -12.54 -24.06
CA ALA A 101 -9.16 -12.55 -24.04
C ALA A 101 -9.71 -12.45 -22.61
N LEU A 102 -9.13 -13.20 -21.67
CA LEU A 102 -9.52 -13.19 -20.26
C LEU A 102 -9.39 -11.79 -19.66
N LEU A 103 -8.27 -11.11 -19.87
CA LEU A 103 -8.00 -9.79 -19.28
C LEU A 103 -8.60 -8.61 -20.06
N LYS A 104 -9.19 -8.86 -21.24
CA LYS A 104 -9.79 -7.82 -22.08
C LYS A 104 -10.77 -6.90 -21.33
N PRO A 105 -11.67 -7.40 -20.45
CA PRO A 105 -12.60 -6.53 -19.72
C PRO A 105 -11.93 -5.52 -18.75
N TRP A 106 -10.69 -5.76 -18.35
CA TRP A 106 -9.93 -4.89 -17.44
C TRP A 106 -8.87 -4.05 -18.15
N ALA A 107 -8.70 -4.24 -19.46
CA ALA A 107 -7.91 -3.36 -20.30
C ALA A 107 -8.79 -2.16 -20.71
N PRO A 108 -8.33 -0.92 -20.51
CA PRO A 108 -9.12 0.25 -20.87
C PRO A 108 -9.25 0.32 -22.39
N GLU A 109 -10.48 0.34 -22.90
CA GLU A 109 -10.73 0.66 -24.32
C GLU A 109 -10.46 2.14 -24.62
N PHE A 110 -10.72 3.00 -23.62
CA PHE A 110 -10.49 4.44 -23.67
C PHE A 110 -10.03 4.94 -22.31
N ILE A 111 -8.95 5.73 -22.29
CA ILE A 111 -8.48 6.45 -21.10
C ILE A 111 -8.75 7.94 -21.33
N PRO A 112 -9.58 8.60 -20.51
CA PRO A 112 -9.77 10.04 -20.59
C PRO A 112 -8.46 10.76 -20.27
N THR A 113 -8.22 11.90 -20.92
CA THR A 113 -7.04 12.72 -20.63
C THR A 113 -7.07 13.33 -19.24
N LYS A 114 -8.26 13.47 -18.64
CA LYS A 114 -8.47 14.04 -17.31
C LYS A 114 -9.64 13.38 -16.58
N ALA A 115 -9.53 13.16 -15.27
CA ALA A 115 -10.58 12.58 -14.42
C ALA A 115 -10.89 13.45 -13.18
N PRO A 116 -12.13 13.42 -12.66
CA PRO A 116 -12.57 14.20 -11.48
C PRO A 116 -12.04 13.62 -10.16
N VAL A 117 -10.72 13.72 -9.97
CA VAL A 117 -9.99 13.29 -8.78
C VAL A 117 -9.16 14.45 -8.23
N SER A 118 -9.21 14.68 -6.92
CA SER A 118 -8.26 15.53 -6.20
C SER A 118 -7.12 14.67 -5.67
N VAL A 119 -5.90 14.87 -6.19
CA VAL A 119 -4.72 14.18 -5.65
C VAL A 119 -4.10 15.05 -4.56
N ILE A 120 -4.02 14.52 -3.34
CA ILE A 120 -3.47 15.21 -2.17
C ILE A 120 -2.11 14.59 -1.84
N ILE A 121 -1.09 15.44 -1.76
CA ILE A 121 0.28 15.07 -1.36
C ILE A 121 0.58 15.79 -0.06
N CYS A 122 0.70 15.04 1.04
CA CYS A 122 1.13 15.57 2.31
C CYS A 122 2.65 15.46 2.43
N THR A 123 3.33 16.56 2.71
CA THR A 123 4.80 16.57 2.80
C THR A 123 5.25 17.43 3.97
N ARG A 124 6.48 17.19 4.44
CA ARG A 124 7.13 18.01 5.47
C ARG A 124 8.64 17.97 5.27
N ASN A 125 9.21 19.13 4.94
CA ASN A 125 10.67 19.31 4.79
C ASN A 125 11.31 18.32 3.80
N ARG A 126 10.61 18.02 2.68
CA ARG A 126 11.00 17.03 1.67
C ARG A 126 10.82 17.57 0.24
N ALA A 127 11.24 18.82 0.02
CA ALA A 127 11.04 19.55 -1.23
C ALA A 127 11.57 18.81 -2.48
N SER A 128 12.68 18.07 -2.39
CA SER A 128 13.23 17.29 -3.50
C SER A 128 12.35 16.09 -3.86
N SER A 129 11.89 15.32 -2.87
CA SER A 129 10.93 14.22 -3.05
C SER A 129 9.63 14.73 -3.64
N LEU A 130 9.09 15.82 -3.10
CA LEU A 130 7.88 16.47 -3.62
C LEU A 130 8.01 16.80 -5.10
N LYS A 131 9.12 17.42 -5.52
CA LYS A 131 9.35 17.78 -6.92
C LYS A 131 9.27 16.55 -7.84
N MET A 132 9.94 15.47 -7.48
CA MET A 132 9.92 14.22 -8.26
C MET A 132 8.51 13.61 -8.33
N CYS A 133 7.76 13.65 -7.22
CA CYS A 133 6.38 13.19 -7.16
C CYS A 133 5.46 13.98 -8.10
N ILE A 134 5.53 15.32 -8.05
CA ILE A 134 4.73 16.19 -8.93
C ILE A 134 5.09 15.95 -10.41
N GLU A 135 6.37 15.86 -10.74
CA GLU A 135 6.83 15.56 -12.09
C GLU A 135 6.33 14.18 -12.57
N ALA A 136 6.24 13.18 -11.68
CA ALA A 136 5.68 11.88 -12.01
C ALA A 136 4.17 11.95 -12.30
N LEU A 137 3.41 12.72 -11.51
CA LEU A 137 1.98 12.94 -11.76
C LEU A 137 1.74 13.60 -13.13
N HIS A 138 2.56 14.58 -13.50
CA HIS A 138 2.46 15.25 -14.82
C HIS A 138 2.72 14.33 -16.02
N ARG A 139 3.35 13.16 -15.80
CA ARG A 139 3.62 12.17 -16.86
C ARG A 139 2.51 11.11 -17.01
N MET A 140 1.46 11.16 -16.20
CA MET A 140 0.35 10.22 -16.28
C MET A 140 -0.46 10.38 -17.57
N THR A 141 -1.04 9.27 -18.06
CA THR A 141 -1.90 9.26 -19.25
C THR A 141 -3.26 9.91 -19.00
N CYS A 142 -3.74 9.83 -17.75
CA CYS A 142 -4.93 10.52 -17.27
C CYS A 142 -4.53 11.47 -16.13
N GLN A 143 -4.75 12.77 -16.32
CA GLN A 143 -4.45 13.79 -15.31
C GLN A 143 -5.57 13.91 -14.27
N PRO A 144 -5.27 14.21 -13.00
CA PRO A 144 -6.29 14.53 -12.01
C PRO A 144 -6.90 15.91 -12.28
N THR A 145 -8.02 16.22 -11.64
CA THR A 145 -8.64 17.55 -11.78
C THR A 145 -7.84 18.63 -11.07
N GLU A 146 -7.25 18.28 -9.94
CA GLU A 146 -6.42 19.14 -9.12
C GLU A 146 -5.35 18.31 -8.40
N ILE A 147 -4.18 18.92 -8.22
CA ILE A 147 -3.11 18.44 -7.36
C ILE A 147 -2.99 19.42 -6.19
N ILE A 148 -3.09 18.90 -4.97
CA ILE A 148 -3.04 19.68 -3.74
C ILE A 148 -1.83 19.24 -2.94
N VAL A 149 -0.89 20.15 -2.72
CA VAL A 149 0.25 19.94 -1.84
C VAL A 149 -0.08 20.54 -0.48
N VAL A 150 -0.07 19.69 0.55
CA VAL A 150 -0.22 20.11 1.94
C VAL A 150 1.13 20.02 2.63
N ASP A 151 1.71 21.19 2.90
CA ASP A 151 2.97 21.35 3.60
C ASP A 151 2.74 21.41 5.11
N ASN A 152 3.14 20.36 5.82
CA ASN A 152 2.79 20.14 7.22
C ASN A 152 3.85 20.67 8.17
N ALA A 153 3.53 21.76 8.87
CA ALA A 153 4.40 22.43 9.83
C ALA A 153 5.84 22.58 9.30
N PRO A 154 6.02 23.28 8.15
CA PRO A 154 7.31 23.45 7.51
C PRO A 154 8.31 24.20 8.41
N SER A 155 9.59 23.85 8.30
CA SER A 155 10.67 24.61 8.96
C SER A 155 11.24 25.74 8.10
N ASP A 156 10.95 25.75 6.80
CA ASP A 156 11.41 26.73 5.82
C ASP A 156 10.47 26.77 4.59
N ASP A 157 10.74 27.68 3.65
CA ASP A 157 9.92 27.87 2.45
C ASP A 157 10.27 26.93 1.27
N SER A 158 11.12 25.91 1.47
CA SER A 158 11.60 25.06 0.35
C SER A 158 10.47 24.30 -0.35
N THR A 159 9.54 23.71 0.43
CA THR A 159 8.36 23.02 -0.11
C THR A 159 7.47 23.98 -0.89
N LYS A 160 7.21 25.16 -0.32
CA LYS A 160 6.39 26.21 -0.94
C LYS A 160 6.93 26.62 -2.31
N LYS A 161 8.24 26.90 -2.39
CA LYS A 161 8.91 27.26 -3.65
C LYS A 161 8.79 26.17 -4.71
N VAL A 162 8.86 24.90 -4.31
CA VAL A 162 8.65 23.78 -5.24
C VAL A 162 7.20 23.75 -5.71
N ALA A 163 6.23 23.81 -4.81
CA ALA A 163 4.81 23.78 -5.20
C ALA A 163 4.44 24.95 -6.13
N GLU A 164 4.88 26.18 -5.82
CA GLU A 164 4.64 27.38 -6.62
C GLU A 164 5.34 27.36 -8.00
N SER A 165 6.32 26.47 -8.22
CA SER A 165 6.93 26.29 -9.53
C SER A 165 6.06 25.52 -10.53
N PHE A 166 4.96 24.91 -10.06
CA PHE A 166 3.97 24.20 -10.87
C PHE A 166 2.64 24.97 -10.84
N PRO A 167 2.20 25.57 -11.95
CA PRO A 167 1.07 26.52 -11.97
C PRO A 167 -0.30 25.86 -11.70
N ASP A 168 -0.42 24.55 -11.89
CA ASP A 168 -1.61 23.75 -11.68
C ASP A 168 -1.64 23.05 -10.31
N VAL A 169 -0.61 23.26 -9.48
CA VAL A 169 -0.52 22.74 -8.12
C VAL A 169 -1.04 23.77 -7.12
N ARG A 170 -1.96 23.34 -6.27
CA ARG A 170 -2.48 24.16 -5.17
C ARG A 170 -1.69 23.90 -3.89
N TYR A 171 -0.98 24.91 -3.40
CA TYR A 171 -0.26 24.85 -2.12
C TYR A 171 -1.17 25.20 -0.94
N ILE A 172 -1.11 24.40 0.12
CA ILE A 172 -1.76 24.62 1.40
C ILE A 172 -0.72 24.41 2.51
N MET A 173 -0.65 25.34 3.47
CA MET A 173 0.16 25.17 4.67
C MET A 173 -0.74 24.75 5.84
N GLU A 174 -0.40 23.65 6.50
CA GLU A 174 -1.04 23.19 7.73
C GLU A 174 -0.08 23.40 8.92
N PRO A 175 -0.37 24.30 9.88
CA PRO A 175 0.56 24.63 10.95
C PRO A 175 0.71 23.53 12.01
N SER A 176 -0.26 22.63 12.14
CA SER A 176 -0.29 21.61 13.20
C SER A 176 0.52 20.38 12.80
N VAL A 177 1.51 20.02 13.59
CA VAL A 177 2.34 18.83 13.31
C VAL A 177 1.48 17.56 13.33
N GLY A 178 1.50 16.80 12.23
CA GLY A 178 0.86 15.48 12.13
C GLY A 178 0.28 15.21 10.75
N LEU A 179 0.48 13.99 10.24
CA LEU A 179 -0.03 13.58 8.93
C LEU A 179 -1.56 13.68 8.84
N SER A 180 -2.29 13.27 9.88
CA SER A 180 -3.75 13.37 9.91
C SER A 180 -4.23 14.82 9.79
N TYR A 181 -3.54 15.80 10.41
CA TYR A 181 -3.87 17.22 10.24
C TYR A 181 -3.71 17.63 8.77
N ALA A 182 -2.59 17.25 8.14
CA ALA A 182 -2.33 17.55 6.74
C ALA A 182 -3.36 16.88 5.80
N ARG A 183 -3.72 15.63 6.05
CA ARG A 183 -4.76 14.92 5.29
C ARG A 183 -6.12 15.62 5.41
N ASN A 184 -6.49 16.01 6.63
CA ASN A 184 -7.75 16.71 6.90
C ASN A 184 -7.79 18.09 6.21
N ALA A 185 -6.69 18.85 6.25
CA ALA A 185 -6.55 20.11 5.52
C ALA A 185 -6.70 19.90 4.00
N GLY A 186 -6.09 18.84 3.46
CA GLY A 186 -6.26 18.45 2.06
C GLY A 186 -7.71 18.14 1.69
N ILE A 187 -8.41 17.34 2.51
CA ILE A 187 -9.83 16.96 2.29
C ILE A 187 -10.73 18.21 2.26
N HIS A 188 -10.50 19.15 3.17
CA HIS A 188 -11.27 20.39 3.22
C HIS A 188 -11.06 21.26 1.99
N ASN A 189 -9.87 21.24 1.40
CA ASN A 189 -9.52 22.06 0.24
C ASN A 189 -9.76 21.37 -1.11
N ALA A 190 -9.97 20.06 -1.14
CA ALA A 190 -10.31 19.31 -2.33
C ALA A 190 -11.68 19.72 -2.90
N ASN A 191 -11.83 19.82 -4.21
CA ASN A 191 -13.08 20.18 -4.89
C ASN A 191 -13.77 18.97 -5.55
N SER A 192 -13.02 17.92 -5.88
CA SER A 192 -13.56 16.73 -6.56
C SER A 192 -14.36 15.82 -5.61
N GLY A 193 -15.27 15.04 -6.18
CA GLY A 193 -16.04 14.02 -5.44
C GLY A 193 -15.21 12.81 -5.00
N ILE A 194 -14.01 12.64 -5.55
CA ILE A 194 -13.03 11.61 -5.19
C ILE A 194 -11.76 12.31 -4.73
N VAL A 195 -11.22 11.92 -3.58
CA VAL A 195 -9.92 12.38 -3.09
C VAL A 195 -8.96 11.19 -3.03
N ALA A 196 -7.77 11.34 -3.58
CA ALA A 196 -6.72 10.32 -3.59
C ALA A 196 -5.49 10.84 -2.85
N PHE A 197 -4.82 9.96 -2.11
CA PHE A 197 -3.60 10.26 -1.39
C PHE A 197 -2.45 9.44 -1.98
N THR A 198 -1.32 10.11 -2.17
CA THR A 198 -0.02 9.50 -2.44
C THR A 198 1.05 10.21 -1.63
N ASP A 199 2.12 9.50 -1.29
CA ASP A 199 3.24 10.08 -0.54
C ASP A 199 4.24 10.78 -1.47
N ASP A 200 5.05 11.67 -0.89
CA ASP A 200 6.07 12.43 -1.64
C ASP A 200 7.27 11.58 -2.12
N ASP A 201 7.44 10.37 -1.59
CA ASP A 201 8.47 9.40 -1.96
C ASP A 201 7.91 8.21 -2.76
N VAL A 202 6.75 8.40 -3.39
CA VAL A 202 6.07 7.42 -4.24
C VAL A 202 6.08 7.84 -5.70
N LEU A 203 6.31 6.88 -6.59
CA LEU A 203 6.14 7.03 -8.04
C LEU A 203 4.84 6.34 -8.47
N VAL A 204 3.98 7.04 -9.20
CA VAL A 204 2.70 6.49 -9.66
C VAL A 204 2.83 5.81 -11.02
N HIS A 205 2.08 4.73 -11.24
CA HIS A 205 1.94 4.14 -12.58
C HIS A 205 1.20 5.11 -13.53
N PRO A 206 1.51 5.16 -14.84
CA PRO A 206 0.88 6.13 -15.76
C PRO A 206 -0.65 6.10 -15.80
N GLU A 207 -1.27 4.94 -15.55
CA GLU A 207 -2.73 4.77 -15.46
C GLU A 207 -3.32 5.03 -14.05
N TRP A 208 -2.53 5.41 -13.05
CA TRP A 208 -2.96 5.40 -11.65
C TRP A 208 -4.24 6.21 -11.39
N VAL A 209 -4.30 7.47 -11.83
CA VAL A 209 -5.52 8.30 -11.67
C VAL A 209 -6.72 7.71 -12.39
N TYR A 210 -6.53 7.15 -13.58
CA TYR A 210 -7.60 6.47 -14.31
C TYR A 210 -8.15 5.29 -13.49
N ARG A 211 -7.28 4.45 -12.94
CA ARG A 211 -7.68 3.28 -12.14
C ARG A 211 -8.33 3.67 -10.82
N VAL A 212 -7.89 4.76 -10.20
CA VAL A 212 -8.58 5.36 -9.05
C VAL A 212 -9.99 5.77 -9.46
N TRP A 213 -10.14 6.58 -10.50
CA TRP A 213 -11.45 7.06 -10.97
C TRP A 213 -12.39 5.92 -11.39
N GLU A 214 -11.88 4.97 -12.17
CA GLU A 214 -12.59 3.76 -12.64
C GLU A 214 -13.19 2.98 -11.46
N THR A 215 -12.47 2.88 -10.35
CA THR A 215 -12.94 2.17 -9.14
C THR A 215 -14.22 2.78 -8.57
N PHE A 216 -14.38 4.11 -8.64
CA PHE A 216 -15.52 4.82 -8.07
C PHE A 216 -16.70 4.97 -9.04
N LEU A 217 -16.58 4.45 -10.27
CA LEU A 217 -17.73 4.27 -11.16
C LEU A 217 -18.76 3.31 -10.56
N ASP A 218 -18.33 2.37 -9.71
CA ASP A 218 -19.21 1.65 -8.82
C ASP A 218 -19.66 2.58 -7.66
N PRO A 219 -20.96 2.95 -7.59
CA PRO A 219 -21.46 3.83 -6.55
C PRO A 219 -21.43 3.20 -5.15
N SER A 220 -21.30 1.87 -5.04
CA SER A 220 -21.24 1.17 -3.75
C SER A 220 -19.88 1.29 -3.04
N VAL A 221 -18.83 1.69 -3.77
CA VAL A 221 -17.48 1.85 -3.23
C VAL A 221 -17.30 3.23 -2.59
N PHE A 222 -16.84 3.24 -1.33
CA PHE A 222 -16.60 4.46 -0.54
C PHE A 222 -15.12 4.74 -0.31
N ALA A 223 -14.28 3.71 -0.34
CA ALA A 223 -12.84 3.87 -0.30
C ALA A 223 -12.16 2.85 -1.21
N MET A 224 -10.93 3.15 -1.57
CA MET A 224 -10.10 2.34 -2.42
C MET A 224 -8.68 2.29 -1.86
N THR A 225 -8.05 1.13 -2.00
CA THR A 225 -6.61 0.93 -1.80
C THR A 225 -6.04 0.29 -3.06
N GLY A 226 -4.74 0.46 -3.30
CA GLY A 226 -4.09 -0.08 -4.50
C GLY A 226 -2.80 -0.82 -4.21
N LEU A 227 -2.27 -1.46 -5.25
CA LEU A 227 -1.03 -2.23 -5.18
C LEU A 227 0.17 -1.30 -5.01
N ILE A 228 1.06 -1.67 -4.10
CA ILE A 228 2.34 -0.99 -3.86
C ILE A 228 3.46 -1.99 -4.11
N ILE A 229 4.38 -1.63 -5.00
CA ILE A 229 5.54 -2.43 -5.37
C ILE A 229 6.80 -1.72 -4.87
N ALA A 230 7.79 -2.45 -4.36
CA ALA A 230 9.08 -1.86 -4.00
C ALA A 230 9.74 -1.20 -5.24
N ALA A 231 10.22 0.03 -5.08
CA ALA A 231 10.97 0.73 -6.13
C ALA A 231 12.46 0.33 -6.16
N GLU A 232 13.00 -0.08 -5.02
CA GLU A 232 14.39 -0.52 -4.85
C GLU A 232 14.54 -1.50 -3.67
N LEU A 233 15.53 -2.39 -3.76
CA LEU A 233 15.84 -3.42 -2.77
C LEU A 233 17.36 -3.65 -2.63
N ASP A 234 18.11 -2.54 -2.61
CA ASP A 234 19.57 -2.54 -2.59
C ASP A 234 20.15 -2.92 -1.23
N THR A 235 19.42 -2.64 -0.15
CA THR A 235 19.93 -2.77 1.22
C THR A 235 19.17 -3.79 2.04
N GLU A 236 19.84 -4.35 3.07
CA GLU A 236 19.22 -5.24 4.06
C GLU A 236 17.95 -4.64 4.67
N ALA A 237 17.93 -3.33 4.94
CA ALA A 237 16.77 -2.68 5.54
C ALA A 237 15.54 -2.73 4.64
N GLN A 238 15.73 -2.51 3.34
CA GLN A 238 14.66 -2.55 2.35
C GLN A 238 14.14 -3.97 2.16
N GLN A 239 15.05 -4.95 2.16
CA GLN A 239 14.70 -6.37 2.08
C GLN A 239 13.93 -6.85 3.32
N ILE A 240 14.33 -6.44 4.52
CA ILE A 240 13.58 -6.74 5.75
C ILE A 240 12.17 -6.15 5.68
N PHE A 241 12.05 -4.91 5.21
CA PHE A 241 10.74 -4.26 5.06
C PHE A 241 9.86 -5.01 4.05
N GLU A 242 10.36 -5.21 2.83
CA GLU A 242 9.59 -5.84 1.75
C GLU A 242 9.17 -7.28 2.09
N LYS A 243 10.04 -8.08 2.71
CA LYS A 243 9.73 -9.49 3.00
C LYS A 243 8.85 -9.70 4.25
N HIS A 244 8.73 -8.71 5.13
CA HIS A 244 8.11 -8.92 6.45
C HIS A 244 7.16 -7.83 6.95
N TRP A 245 7.16 -6.67 6.31
CA TRP A 245 6.28 -5.53 6.62
C TRP A 245 5.48 -5.03 5.42
N SER A 246 5.81 -5.52 4.22
CA SER A 246 5.36 -5.09 2.89
C SER A 246 4.05 -4.32 2.82
N PHE A 247 4.02 -3.34 1.92
CA PHE A 247 2.79 -2.70 1.49
C PHE A 247 2.07 -3.44 0.36
N ASN A 248 2.71 -4.44 -0.25
CA ASN A 248 2.09 -5.25 -1.28
C ASN A 248 1.04 -6.19 -0.65
N ARG A 249 -0.24 -5.98 -0.95
CA ARG A 249 -1.37 -6.81 -0.48
C ARG A 249 -1.84 -7.84 -1.52
N GLY A 250 -0.99 -8.14 -2.50
CA GLY A 250 -1.25 -9.12 -3.55
C GLY A 250 -1.92 -8.54 -4.80
N TYR A 251 -2.30 -9.42 -5.71
CA TYR A 251 -2.71 -9.06 -7.08
C TYR A 251 -4.19 -9.35 -7.35
N LEU A 252 -4.94 -9.68 -6.31
CA LEU A 252 -6.35 -10.02 -6.38
C LEU A 252 -7.17 -8.76 -6.19
N ASP A 253 -8.29 -8.67 -6.90
CA ASP A 253 -9.23 -7.58 -6.74
C ASP A 253 -10.26 -7.96 -5.66
N ILE A 254 -10.21 -7.26 -4.52
CA ILE A 254 -10.90 -7.66 -3.28
C ILE A 254 -11.83 -6.54 -2.80
N ALA A 255 -13.11 -6.86 -2.65
CA ALA A 255 -14.07 -6.02 -1.95
C ALA A 255 -14.11 -6.37 -0.46
N TYR A 256 -13.78 -5.40 0.39
CA TYR A 256 -13.96 -5.48 1.84
C TYR A 256 -15.27 -4.78 2.20
N ASP A 257 -16.27 -5.58 2.55
CA ASP A 257 -17.62 -5.12 2.82
C ASP A 257 -18.09 -5.53 4.22
N ARG A 258 -19.39 -5.36 4.49
CA ARG A 258 -20.01 -5.78 5.74
C ARG A 258 -19.87 -7.28 6.01
N ALA A 259 -19.91 -8.13 4.97
CA ALA A 259 -19.77 -9.57 5.13
C ALA A 259 -18.34 -9.92 5.54
N TYR A 260 -17.33 -9.29 4.94
CA TYR A 260 -15.95 -9.39 5.38
C TYR A 260 -15.81 -8.96 6.85
N PHE A 261 -16.29 -7.77 7.21
CA PHE A 261 -16.15 -7.24 8.56
C PHE A 261 -16.75 -8.17 9.61
N LYS A 262 -17.96 -8.70 9.39
CA LYS A 262 -18.62 -9.66 10.30
C LYS A 262 -17.79 -10.93 10.55
N ARG A 263 -17.04 -11.42 9.54
CA ARG A 263 -16.20 -12.62 9.70
C ARG A 263 -15.01 -12.36 10.62
N VAL A 264 -14.47 -11.16 10.61
CA VAL A 264 -13.22 -10.81 11.33
C VAL A 264 -13.44 -9.97 12.59
N GLU A 265 -14.66 -9.44 12.79
CA GLU A 265 -15.01 -8.52 13.88
C GLU A 265 -14.52 -8.99 15.25
N SER A 266 -14.85 -10.22 15.64
CA SER A 266 -14.56 -10.71 16.99
C SER A 266 -13.08 -11.03 17.24
N ALA A 267 -12.25 -11.04 16.19
CA ALA A 267 -10.85 -11.44 16.23
C ALA A 267 -9.86 -10.26 16.27
N GLY A 268 -10.32 -9.01 16.16
CA GLY A 268 -9.43 -7.89 15.83
C GLY A 268 -9.31 -7.77 14.32
N PRO A 269 -10.24 -7.06 13.64
CA PRO A 269 -10.23 -6.91 12.19
C PRO A 269 -8.86 -6.47 11.69
N PRO A 270 -8.22 -7.21 10.76
CA PRO A 270 -6.89 -6.92 10.29
C PRO A 270 -6.93 -5.82 9.21
N VAL A 271 -7.45 -4.64 9.57
CA VAL A 271 -7.66 -3.53 8.65
C VAL A 271 -6.35 -2.99 8.05
N TRP A 272 -5.21 -3.23 8.70
CA TRP A 272 -3.88 -2.95 8.14
C TRP A 272 -3.52 -3.81 6.93
N GLU A 273 -4.23 -4.92 6.70
CA GLU A 273 -4.07 -5.78 5.51
C GLU A 273 -4.85 -5.28 4.29
N ILE A 274 -5.67 -4.23 4.44
CA ILE A 274 -6.51 -3.70 3.34
C ILE A 274 -5.66 -2.88 2.34
N GLY A 275 -4.58 -2.26 2.80
CA GLY A 275 -3.69 -1.47 1.96
C GLY A 275 -2.69 -0.64 2.76
N ALA A 276 -2.19 0.44 2.16
CA ALA A 276 -1.41 1.46 2.85
C ALA A 276 -1.84 2.86 2.38
N GLY A 277 -1.74 3.86 3.27
CA GLY A 277 -2.14 5.24 2.99
C GLY A 277 -1.37 5.93 1.87
N ALA A 278 -0.27 5.34 1.39
CA ALA A 278 0.50 5.79 0.23
C ALA A 278 -0.21 5.54 -1.11
N ASN A 279 -1.23 4.67 -1.14
CA ASN A 279 -2.02 4.38 -2.34
C ASN A 279 -3.48 4.14 -1.93
N THR A 280 -4.17 5.21 -1.58
CA THR A 280 -5.57 5.15 -1.16
C THR A 280 -6.38 6.30 -1.73
N ALA A 281 -7.67 6.05 -1.95
CA ALA A 281 -8.61 7.07 -2.36
C ALA A 281 -9.96 6.88 -1.66
N PHE A 282 -10.74 7.95 -1.59
CA PHE A 282 -12.00 8.00 -0.89
C PHE A 282 -13.03 8.76 -1.71
N ARG A 283 -14.27 8.27 -1.71
CA ARG A 283 -15.42 9.08 -2.09
C ARG A 283 -15.55 10.17 -1.02
N LYS A 284 -15.48 11.44 -1.41
CA LYS A 284 -15.36 12.57 -0.48
C LYS A 284 -16.50 12.62 0.55
N GLU A 285 -17.70 12.17 0.19
CA GLU A 285 -18.83 12.13 1.11
C GLU A 285 -18.65 11.16 2.30
N VAL A 286 -17.70 10.21 2.22
CA VAL A 286 -17.43 9.27 3.31
C VAL A 286 -17.03 9.99 4.59
N PHE A 287 -16.32 11.12 4.48
CA PHE A 287 -15.87 11.89 5.64
C PHE A 287 -17.02 12.55 6.41
N ASN A 288 -18.15 12.82 5.75
CA ASN A 288 -19.38 13.29 6.43
C ASN A 288 -20.11 12.14 7.14
N LYS A 289 -19.83 10.89 6.78
CA LYS A 289 -20.50 9.69 7.30
C LYS A 289 -19.76 9.07 8.47
N VAL A 290 -18.42 9.06 8.41
CA VAL A 290 -17.58 8.41 9.41
C VAL A 290 -16.67 9.36 10.17
N GLY A 291 -16.57 10.62 9.76
CA GLY A 291 -15.60 11.60 10.27
C GLY A 291 -14.28 11.57 9.51
N LEU A 292 -13.42 12.53 9.80
CA LEU A 292 -12.10 12.71 9.18
C LEU A 292 -11.02 11.82 9.84
N PHE A 293 -9.74 11.98 9.47
CA PHE A 293 -8.64 11.22 10.08
C PHE A 293 -8.41 11.66 11.53
N ASP A 294 -8.24 10.70 12.43
CA ASP A 294 -7.97 10.98 13.84
C ASP A 294 -6.55 11.56 14.02
N GLU A 295 -6.46 12.77 14.56
CA GLU A 295 -5.21 13.51 14.72
C GLU A 295 -4.27 12.95 15.77
N ARG A 296 -4.75 11.99 16.57
CA ARG A 296 -3.91 11.25 17.53
C ARG A 296 -3.08 10.18 16.84
N LEU A 297 -3.39 9.84 15.59
CA LEU A 297 -2.72 8.80 14.80
C LEU A 297 -1.85 9.40 13.69
N GLY A 298 -1.08 8.53 13.02
CA GLY A 298 -0.19 8.92 11.93
C GLY A 298 1.16 9.49 12.38
N PRO A 299 2.11 9.67 11.45
CA PRO A 299 3.39 10.33 11.70
C PRO A 299 3.21 11.74 12.30
N GLY A 300 4.02 12.08 13.31
CA GLY A 300 3.89 13.32 14.08
C GLY A 300 3.00 13.22 15.32
N ALA A 301 2.23 12.13 15.46
CA ALA A 301 1.44 11.79 16.65
C ALA A 301 1.83 10.39 17.17
N ALA A 302 0.88 9.44 17.28
CA ALA A 302 1.19 8.07 17.74
C ALA A 302 2.11 7.27 16.80
N GLY A 303 2.23 7.68 15.53
CA GLY A 303 3.26 7.22 14.60
C GLY A 303 2.76 6.62 13.28
N CYS A 304 1.59 5.97 13.26
CA CYS A 304 1.03 5.29 12.07
C CYS A 304 -0.47 4.96 12.29
N ASN A 305 -1.07 4.18 11.38
CA ASN A 305 -2.41 3.57 11.45
C ASN A 305 -3.59 4.55 11.41
N ASP A 306 -3.38 5.80 11.01
CA ASP A 306 -4.47 6.73 10.71
C ASP A 306 -5.30 6.27 9.51
N ASP A 307 -4.67 5.66 8.51
CA ASP A 307 -5.31 4.99 7.37
C ASP A 307 -6.15 3.76 7.79
N SER A 308 -5.54 2.86 8.55
CA SER A 308 -6.14 1.61 9.02
C SER A 308 -7.32 1.88 9.96
N GLU A 309 -7.22 2.92 10.79
CA GLU A 309 -8.32 3.38 11.64
C GLU A 309 -9.48 3.96 10.80
N MET A 310 -9.20 4.74 9.76
CA MET A 310 -10.23 5.23 8.83
C MET A 310 -10.96 4.06 8.15
N TRP A 311 -10.24 3.07 7.61
CA TRP A 311 -10.86 1.90 6.99
C TRP A 311 -11.71 1.10 7.98
N PHE A 312 -11.27 0.98 9.23
CA PHE A 312 -12.08 0.36 10.29
C PHE A 312 -13.43 1.06 10.45
N ARG A 313 -13.45 2.41 10.55
CA ARG A 313 -14.70 3.16 10.68
C ARG A 313 -15.60 3.03 9.45
N ILE A 314 -15.02 3.00 8.25
CA ILE A 314 -15.75 2.76 7.01
C ILE A 314 -16.46 1.39 7.04
N LEU A 315 -15.77 0.33 7.45
CA LEU A 315 -16.34 -1.01 7.57
C LEU A 315 -17.39 -1.12 8.69
N VAL A 316 -17.16 -0.48 9.84
CA VAL A 316 -18.15 -0.39 10.93
C VAL A 316 -19.41 0.32 10.46
N GLY A 317 -19.26 1.38 9.65
CA GLY A 317 -20.35 2.09 8.99
C GLY A 317 -21.09 1.26 7.93
N GLY A 318 -20.59 0.07 7.59
CA GLY A 318 -21.18 -0.83 6.61
C GLY A 318 -20.90 -0.47 5.16
N TYR A 319 -19.91 0.40 4.91
CA TYR A 319 -19.52 0.82 3.57
C TYR A 319 -18.42 -0.08 2.99
N THR A 320 -18.34 -0.14 1.66
CA THR A 320 -17.40 -1.01 0.94
C THR A 320 -16.08 -0.30 0.66
N ILE A 321 -14.98 -1.02 0.88
CA ILE A 321 -13.63 -0.64 0.48
C ILE A 321 -13.17 -1.59 -0.62
N GLN A 322 -12.68 -1.06 -1.73
CA GLN A 322 -12.20 -1.84 -2.85
C GLN A 322 -10.66 -1.81 -2.91
N TYR A 323 -10.02 -2.97 -2.77
CA TYR A 323 -8.61 -3.10 -3.14
C TYR A 323 -8.51 -3.35 -4.65
N ASN A 324 -7.98 -2.38 -5.38
CA ASN A 324 -7.80 -2.45 -6.82
C ASN A 324 -6.29 -2.59 -7.15
N PRO A 325 -5.79 -3.80 -7.46
CA PRO A 325 -4.38 -4.03 -7.73
C PRO A 325 -3.88 -3.41 -9.05
N ARG A 326 -4.78 -2.89 -9.90
CA ARG A 326 -4.42 -2.20 -11.15
C ARG A 326 -4.01 -0.75 -10.92
N ALA A 327 -4.42 -0.15 -9.80
CA ALA A 327 -3.92 1.15 -9.39
C ALA A 327 -2.58 0.97 -8.67
N VAL A 328 -1.50 1.03 -9.45
CA VAL A 328 -0.15 0.71 -8.96
C VAL A 328 0.63 1.96 -8.61
N VAL A 329 1.37 1.89 -7.51
CA VAL A 329 2.44 2.82 -7.20
C VAL A 329 3.72 2.08 -6.78
N TYR A 330 4.85 2.76 -6.86
CA TYR A 330 6.16 2.27 -6.47
C TYR A 330 6.67 3.05 -5.27
N HIS A 331 7.04 2.34 -4.20
CA HIS A 331 7.46 2.94 -2.94
C HIS A 331 8.93 2.65 -2.64
N THR A 332 9.65 3.70 -2.23
CA THR A 332 11.06 3.61 -1.83
C THR A 332 11.18 3.36 -0.33
N HIS A 333 11.67 2.18 0.04
CA HIS A 333 11.86 1.79 1.43
C HIS A 333 13.07 2.48 2.08
N ARG A 334 13.09 2.57 3.42
CA ARG A 334 14.24 3.13 4.15
C ARG A 334 15.51 2.32 3.89
N ARG A 335 16.58 2.99 3.46
CA ARG A 335 17.87 2.35 3.13
C ARG A 335 18.64 1.90 4.38
N GLU A 336 18.59 2.67 5.45
CA GLU A 336 19.36 2.40 6.67
C GLU A 336 18.57 1.62 7.72
N ILE A 337 19.22 0.62 8.35
CA ILE A 337 18.62 -0.18 9.43
C ILE A 337 18.16 0.70 10.60
N LYS A 338 18.89 1.79 10.90
CA LYS A 338 18.50 2.74 11.95
C LYS A 338 17.15 3.40 11.64
N ASP A 339 16.93 3.79 10.40
CA ASP A 339 15.72 4.48 9.98
C ASP A 339 14.54 3.51 9.86
N LEU A 340 14.79 2.29 9.38
CA LEU A 340 13.82 1.19 9.43
C LEU A 340 13.37 0.91 10.86
N LYS A 341 14.31 0.81 11.81
CA LYS A 341 13.98 0.57 13.22
C LYS A 341 13.13 1.70 13.81
N ARG A 342 13.41 2.95 13.46
CA ARG A 342 12.60 4.10 13.85
C ARG A 342 11.19 4.02 13.27
N GLN A 343 11.07 3.66 11.99
CA GLN A 343 9.78 3.46 11.32
C GLN A 343 8.96 2.34 11.98
N ILE A 344 9.55 1.16 12.20
CA ILE A 344 8.87 0.03 12.84
C ILE A 344 8.44 0.37 14.27
N TYR A 345 9.28 1.08 15.03
CA TYR A 345 8.89 1.59 16.34
C TYR A 345 7.62 2.45 16.26
N THR A 346 7.57 3.39 15.32
CA THR A 346 6.38 4.24 15.11
C THR A 346 5.17 3.45 14.62
N TYR A 347 5.37 2.40 13.82
CA TYR A 347 4.29 1.53 13.34
C TYR A 347 3.65 0.78 14.50
N MET A 348 4.45 0.20 15.39
CA MET A 348 3.92 -0.54 16.54
C MET A 348 3.28 0.37 17.60
N SER A 349 3.79 1.60 17.75
CA SER A 349 3.16 2.63 18.58
C SER A 349 1.81 3.06 18.03
N GLY A 350 1.74 3.34 16.72
CA GLY A 350 0.49 3.67 16.01
C GLY A 350 -0.53 2.53 16.06
N PHE A 351 -0.11 1.31 15.74
CA PHE A 351 -0.94 0.10 15.78
C PHE A 351 -1.62 -0.09 17.13
N THR A 352 -0.84 -0.02 18.22
CA THR A 352 -1.40 -0.26 19.56
C THR A 352 -2.33 0.86 20.01
N THR A 353 -2.00 2.12 19.64
CA THR A 353 -2.88 3.27 19.91
C THR A 353 -4.19 3.15 19.13
N ALA A 354 -4.11 2.84 17.83
CA ALA A 354 -5.27 2.69 16.94
C ALA A 354 -6.17 1.54 17.43
N ALA A 355 -5.61 0.38 17.76
CA ALA A 355 -6.37 -0.76 18.28
C ALA A 355 -7.17 -0.41 19.56
N LEU A 356 -6.63 0.41 20.45
CA LEU A 356 -7.35 0.89 21.64
C LEU A 356 -8.41 1.95 21.31
N ILE A 357 -8.16 2.84 20.35
CA ILE A 357 -9.16 3.79 19.83
C ILE A 357 -10.33 3.02 19.21
N GLN A 358 -10.04 2.08 18.30
CA GLN A 358 -11.03 1.24 17.63
C GLN A 358 -11.84 0.41 18.63
N TYR A 359 -11.19 -0.15 19.66
CA TYR A 359 -11.89 -0.83 20.74
C TYR A 359 -12.82 0.11 21.52
N LYS A 360 -12.38 1.34 21.84
CA LYS A 360 -13.21 2.33 22.53
C LYS A 360 -14.46 2.69 21.70
N HIS A 361 -14.31 2.83 20.39
CA HIS A 361 -15.43 3.14 19.47
C HIS A 361 -16.35 1.94 19.24
N HIS A 362 -15.79 0.73 19.17
CA HIS A 362 -16.55 -0.48 18.87
C HIS A 362 -16.02 -1.67 19.69
N PRO A 363 -16.46 -1.84 20.95
CA PRO A 363 -15.90 -2.83 21.88
C PRO A 363 -16.00 -4.30 21.43
N ARG A 364 -16.87 -4.60 20.47
CA ARG A 364 -17.03 -5.96 19.90
C ARG A 364 -15.89 -6.36 18.95
N SER A 365 -15.07 -5.41 18.50
CA SER A 365 -14.01 -5.59 17.49
C SER A 365 -12.81 -6.45 17.93
N GLY A 366 -12.83 -7.14 19.07
CA GLY A 366 -11.78 -8.11 19.44
C GLY A 366 -10.36 -7.54 19.68
N TYR A 367 -10.10 -6.24 19.50
CA TYR A 367 -8.75 -5.66 19.62
C TYR A 367 -8.10 -5.83 20.99
N ILE A 368 -8.88 -5.91 22.08
CA ILE A 368 -8.34 -6.26 23.41
C ILE A 368 -7.77 -7.67 23.42
N LYS A 369 -8.43 -8.63 22.75
CA LYS A 369 -7.87 -9.99 22.58
C LYS A 369 -6.58 -9.94 21.76
N GLN A 370 -6.56 -9.12 20.71
CA GLN A 370 -5.36 -8.89 19.89
C GLN A 370 -4.18 -8.40 20.74
N ILE A 371 -4.38 -7.34 21.52
CA ILE A 371 -3.32 -6.72 22.32
C ILE A 371 -2.84 -7.62 23.47
N TYR A 372 -3.76 -8.21 24.23
CA TYR A 372 -3.41 -8.89 25.48
C TYR A 372 -3.19 -10.40 25.34
N TRP A 373 -3.57 -11.03 24.22
CA TRP A 373 -3.45 -12.47 24.03
C TRP A 373 -2.69 -12.87 22.77
N TYR A 374 -3.05 -12.32 21.61
CA TYR A 374 -2.42 -12.74 20.34
C TYR A 374 -1.01 -12.15 20.18
N LEU A 375 -0.82 -10.85 20.41
CA LEU A 375 0.50 -10.22 20.30
C LEU A 375 1.54 -10.84 21.24
N PRO A 376 1.28 -11.06 22.55
CA PRO A 376 2.29 -11.67 23.42
C PRO A 376 2.71 -13.07 22.97
N LYS A 377 1.75 -13.90 22.51
CA LYS A 377 2.04 -15.24 21.97
C LYS A 377 2.88 -15.17 20.70
N TYR A 378 2.54 -14.26 19.80
CA TYR A 378 3.28 -14.03 18.56
C TYR A 378 4.72 -13.55 18.83
N TYR A 379 4.90 -12.54 19.68
CA TYR A 379 6.25 -12.06 20.00
C TYR A 379 7.08 -13.09 20.77
N ALA A 380 6.45 -13.90 21.64
CA ALA A 380 7.15 -15.00 22.31
C ALA A 380 7.64 -16.07 21.32
N SER A 381 6.89 -16.37 20.24
CA SER A 381 7.37 -17.29 19.20
C SER A 381 8.52 -16.70 18.40
N LEU A 382 8.47 -15.42 18.05
CA LEU A 382 9.56 -14.73 17.37
C LEU A 382 10.85 -14.65 18.20
N VAL A 383 10.74 -14.35 19.51
CA VAL A 383 11.90 -14.35 20.43
C VAL A 383 12.55 -15.72 20.45
N ARG A 384 11.75 -16.80 20.55
CA ARG A 384 12.26 -18.17 20.56
C ARG A 384 12.96 -18.52 19.25
N ALA A 385 12.39 -18.12 18.12
CA ALA A 385 12.96 -18.40 16.80
C ALA A 385 14.27 -17.64 16.53
N GLY A 386 14.44 -16.44 17.09
CA GLY A 386 15.66 -15.63 16.92
C GLY A 386 16.78 -15.94 17.92
N PHE A 387 16.53 -16.74 18.96
CA PHE A 387 17.53 -17.05 19.99
C PHE A 387 18.50 -18.15 19.53
N PRO A 388 19.81 -18.07 19.87
CA PRO A 388 20.49 -16.97 20.56
C PRO A 388 21.00 -15.86 19.64
N HIS A 389 20.95 -16.05 18.32
CA HIS A 389 21.55 -15.14 17.33
C HIS A 389 20.48 -14.39 16.52
N PHE A 390 20.18 -13.17 16.94
CA PHE A 390 19.15 -12.35 16.32
C PHE A 390 19.66 -11.68 15.02
N THR A 391 19.40 -12.32 13.87
CA THR A 391 19.76 -11.83 12.52
C THR A 391 18.52 -11.45 11.69
N PHE A 392 18.73 -10.70 10.60
CA PHE A 392 17.72 -10.28 9.62
C PHE A 392 16.39 -9.80 10.26
N ARG A 393 15.28 -10.53 10.05
CA ARG A 393 13.93 -10.23 10.60
C ARG A 393 13.92 -9.93 12.09
N SER A 394 14.75 -10.64 12.86
CA SER A 394 14.73 -10.56 14.32
C SER A 394 15.49 -9.33 14.86
N ARG A 395 16.22 -8.59 14.01
CA ARG A 395 16.91 -7.34 14.40
C ARG A 395 15.96 -6.22 14.81
N THR A 396 14.69 -6.28 14.38
CA THR A 396 13.67 -5.27 14.66
C THR A 396 12.79 -5.63 15.87
N LEU A 397 12.88 -6.86 16.37
CA LEU A 397 12.01 -7.41 17.41
C LEU A 397 11.92 -6.52 18.67
N TRP A 398 13.07 -6.06 19.16
CA TRP A 398 13.11 -5.23 20.37
C TRP A 398 12.53 -3.83 20.15
N VAL A 399 12.66 -3.25 18.95
CA VAL A 399 12.05 -1.94 18.67
C VAL A 399 10.55 -2.05 18.45
N GLU A 400 10.07 -3.19 17.95
CA GLU A 400 8.65 -3.50 17.87
C GLU A 400 8.01 -3.54 19.25
N LEU A 401 8.58 -4.32 20.18
CA LEU A 401 8.10 -4.42 21.56
C LEU A 401 8.10 -3.06 22.27
N LYS A 402 9.16 -2.25 22.09
CA LYS A 402 9.22 -0.89 22.61
C LYS A 402 8.12 0.00 22.01
N GLY A 403 7.86 -0.13 20.72
CA GLY A 403 6.78 0.59 20.04
C GLY A 403 5.41 0.23 20.61
N ILE A 404 5.13 -1.06 20.86
CA ILE A 404 3.87 -1.50 21.50
C ILE A 404 3.67 -0.79 22.85
N VAL A 405 4.68 -0.82 23.72
CA VAL A 405 4.62 -0.16 25.05
C VAL A 405 4.45 1.36 24.92
N SER A 406 5.14 1.99 23.97
CA SER A 406 4.96 3.41 23.64
C SER A 406 3.53 3.72 23.23
N GLY A 407 2.91 2.90 22.38
CA GLY A 407 1.53 3.09 21.93
C GLY A 407 0.52 2.99 23.07
N LEU A 408 0.67 2.01 23.97
CA LEU A 408 -0.14 1.94 25.20
C LEU A 408 -0.03 3.22 26.02
N THR A 409 1.20 3.66 26.28
CA THR A 409 1.49 4.86 27.08
C THR A 409 0.91 6.11 26.42
N TYR A 410 1.09 6.25 25.10
CA TYR A 410 0.57 7.35 24.31
C TYR A 410 -0.96 7.40 24.38
N TYR A 411 -1.64 6.27 24.17
CA TYR A 411 -3.09 6.19 24.27
C TYR A 411 -3.60 6.66 25.64
N PHE A 412 -3.06 6.14 26.75
CA PHE A 412 -3.55 6.52 28.08
C PHE A 412 -3.34 8.00 28.40
N LYS A 413 -2.28 8.62 27.86
CA LYS A 413 -2.01 10.05 28.00
C LYS A 413 -2.97 10.92 27.17
N HIS A 414 -3.42 10.46 26.01
CA HIS A 414 -4.18 11.26 25.04
C HIS A 414 -5.64 10.79 24.83
N ARG A 415 -6.10 9.72 25.48
CA ARG A 415 -7.46 9.13 25.30
C ARG A 415 -8.64 10.06 25.59
N ASN A 416 -8.38 11.12 26.36
CA ASN A 416 -9.36 12.14 26.75
C ASN A 416 -9.29 13.38 25.86
N GLN A 417 -8.29 13.49 24.98
CA GLN A 417 -8.27 14.56 23.99
C GLN A 417 -9.37 14.30 22.96
N PRO A 418 -10.29 15.24 22.75
CA PRO A 418 -11.24 15.15 21.66
C PRO A 418 -10.46 15.18 20.35
N SER A 419 -10.74 14.24 19.44
CA SER A 419 -10.36 14.44 18.04
C SER A 419 -11.16 15.63 17.53
N GLN A 420 -10.48 16.60 16.93
CA GLN A 420 -11.13 17.81 16.43
C GLN A 420 -12.06 17.51 15.25
N SER A 421 -11.92 16.33 14.65
CA SER A 421 -12.48 15.99 13.35
C SER A 421 -13.42 14.76 13.35
N LEU A 422 -13.59 14.11 14.51
CA LEU A 422 -14.60 13.06 14.75
C LEU A 422 -15.90 13.59 15.40
N ASN A 423 -15.97 14.88 15.76
CA ASN A 423 -17.08 15.48 16.52
C ASN A 423 -18.00 16.40 15.68
N ARG A 424 -18.16 16.16 14.37
CA ARG A 424 -19.14 16.87 13.54
C ARG A 424 -20.18 15.92 12.98
#